data_AF-A0A835XJZ3-F1
#
_entry.id   AF-A0A835XJZ3-F1
#
_cell.length_a   1.000
_cell.length_b   1.000
_cell.length_c   1.000
_cell.angle_alpha   90.00
_cell.angle_beta   90.00
_cell.angle_gamma   90.00
#
_symmetry.space_group_name_H-M   'P 1'
#
loop_
_entity.id
_entity.type
_entity.pdbx_description
1 polymer ?
#
loop_
_entity_poly.entity_id
_entity_poly.type
_entity_poly.pdbx_seq_one_letter_code
_entity_poly.pdbx_strand_id
1 'polypeptide(L)'
;MRQHSSRAAVLVACLGALISLSAASDDTAALRLHSSQGARLHRRALRGTWPSNFIYDMPPDFQPAPPASLPALYVPLVVHVLTYRDPALPGGVGPPRWAEAPAFVDRMLRITNVMSRPTNFTFFIKELRYNGSVYPDLLLPNKTAWEQAYSCKEGIVCLPTGETMNRLVTDFPRSIQVFIVDTNTNTYFGDAHEPGSDILPMYSRVWLSWSLVLLPVDAGGSNSALAYNSASSTLLHELFHHLGLGHTFGNVFDDPATNSCADDDGVADTSATWGSAISSSFATTAYYYCKDLFWIKYGGDWNATYQRLSTRLGTPVEDMNAWADSCPGLPGYDSLGNHMTYDNSVCTSTLGHFTRGQVEQAHQFAAVTNPVRYAWGQYYATHRDGLPSLLDPEPEPSVDPCKTTLSGCACKAKWRFDGVKYGYCSRVSNQEVDPRDTFCEAADPAKCIDCGDVSPCILTCIGTSALCDPPRRRVKPPPPWPPIAPSPPPAPAPPPPKAIPPECMVANNGCPCRPLWIGGYKEFYRYCANPNNDNGRLWCQLDTSCPGWKALTGFSAFCDARLNVTYCGTELPKGPPAAPQTPSVVAPHNMMLVR
;
A
#
# COMPACT_ATOMS: atom_id res chain seq x y z
N MET A 1 -10.09 56.50 38.37
CA MET A 1 -10.69 57.28 39.47
C MET A 1 -12.19 57.04 39.47
N ARG A 2 -12.73 56.53 40.60
CA ARG A 2 -14.13 56.48 41.09
C ARG A 2 -15.19 55.87 40.15
N GLN A 3 -15.64 54.63 40.31
CA GLN A 3 -16.52 54.02 41.35
C GLN A 3 -17.99 54.51 41.40
N HIS A 4 -18.86 53.48 41.45
CA HIS A 4 -20.16 53.32 42.12
C HIS A 4 -21.43 53.34 41.25
N SER A 5 -22.17 52.22 41.15
CA SER A 5 -23.15 51.65 42.14
C SER A 5 -24.53 52.29 41.90
N SER A 6 -25.71 51.66 41.90
CA SER A 6 -26.24 50.39 42.40
C SER A 6 -27.73 50.29 42.00
N ARG A 7 -28.31 49.07 41.98
CA ARG A 7 -29.61 48.59 42.56
C ARG A 7 -30.90 49.45 42.34
N ALA A 8 -32.15 48.99 42.25
CA ALA A 8 -32.92 47.76 42.53
C ALA A 8 -34.32 47.97 41.86
N ALA A 9 -34.94 46.96 41.23
CA ALA A 9 -36.08 46.13 41.69
C ALA A 9 -37.35 46.86 42.22
N VAL A 10 -38.52 46.62 41.58
CA VAL A 10 -39.93 46.41 42.09
C VAL A 10 -40.76 46.00 40.85
N LEU A 11 -41.40 44.83 40.67
CA LEU A 11 -42.49 44.06 41.32
C LEU A 11 -43.95 44.47 40.94
N VAL A 12 -44.77 43.45 40.62
CA VAL A 12 -46.27 43.37 40.60
C VAL A 12 -46.98 43.91 39.35
N ALA A 13 -48.15 43.43 38.89
CA ALA A 13 -48.76 42.13 38.57
C ALA A 13 -50.20 42.42 38.04
N CYS A 14 -50.76 41.46 37.29
CA CYS A 14 -52.20 41.15 37.11
C CYS A 14 -53.06 41.88 36.04
N LEU A 15 -53.52 41.03 35.11
CA LEU A 15 -54.89 40.76 34.60
C LEU A 15 -55.75 41.85 33.93
N GLY A 16 -56.21 41.52 32.72
CA GLY A 16 -57.40 42.09 32.10
C GLY A 16 -57.60 41.60 30.66
N ALA A 17 -58.43 40.59 30.48
CA ALA A 17 -58.79 40.01 29.18
C ALA A 17 -59.83 40.87 28.44
N LEU A 18 -59.76 40.92 27.08
CA LEU A 18 -60.95 40.86 26.22
C LEU A 18 -60.57 40.58 24.74
N ILE A 19 -61.40 39.73 24.17
CA ILE A 19 -61.36 38.99 22.91
C ILE A 19 -61.35 39.87 21.66
N SER A 20 -60.57 39.48 20.64
CA SER A 20 -60.95 39.66 19.24
C SER A 20 -60.30 38.56 18.39
N LEU A 21 -61.16 37.78 17.73
CA LEU A 21 -60.83 36.68 16.83
C LEU A 21 -60.21 37.20 15.54
N SER A 22 -59.09 36.61 15.11
CA SER A 22 -58.78 36.41 13.69
C SER A 22 -57.95 35.14 13.53
N ALA A 23 -58.25 34.42 12.46
CA ALA A 23 -57.90 33.04 12.22
C ALA A 23 -56.39 32.81 11.98
N ALA A 24 -55.85 31.77 12.62
CA ALA A 24 -54.72 31.00 12.11
C ALA A 24 -54.89 29.57 12.64
N SER A 25 -55.20 28.68 11.70
CA SER A 25 -55.40 27.25 11.90
C SER A 25 -54.12 26.55 12.34
N ASP A 26 -54.32 25.53 13.17
CA ASP A 26 -53.40 24.42 13.42
C ASP A 26 -52.61 23.99 12.19
N ASP A 27 -51.27 24.11 12.25
CA ASP A 27 -50.38 23.36 11.35
C ASP A 27 -48.95 23.21 11.91
N THR A 28 -48.83 22.89 13.20
CA THR A 28 -47.53 22.53 13.84
C THR A 28 -47.46 21.11 14.39
N ALA A 29 -48.46 20.27 14.09
CA ALA A 29 -48.45 18.84 14.41
C ALA A 29 -48.16 17.91 13.22
N ALA A 30 -48.23 18.39 11.96
CA ALA A 30 -48.02 17.56 10.76
C ALA A 30 -46.55 17.54 10.24
N LEU A 31 -45.70 18.49 10.66
CA LEU A 31 -44.32 18.61 10.18
C LEU A 31 -43.27 17.81 10.98
N ARG A 32 -43.68 17.06 12.02
CA ARG A 32 -42.81 16.12 12.75
C ARG A 32 -43.08 14.64 12.45
N LEU A 33 -44.10 14.31 11.66
CA LEU A 33 -44.36 12.91 11.27
C LEU A 33 -43.87 12.53 9.86
N HIS A 34 -43.60 13.50 8.97
CA HIS A 34 -43.15 13.17 7.61
C HIS A 34 -41.64 12.88 7.45
N SER A 35 -40.77 13.26 8.39
CA SER A 35 -39.35 12.86 8.33
C SER A 35 -39.11 11.41 8.78
N SER A 36 -40.03 10.83 9.56
CA SER A 36 -39.90 9.46 10.07
C SER A 36 -40.53 8.40 9.17
N GLN A 37 -41.60 8.75 8.41
CA GLN A 37 -42.21 7.87 7.41
C GLN A 37 -41.47 7.88 6.07
N GLY A 38 -40.95 9.04 5.62
CA GLY A 38 -40.04 9.11 4.47
C GLY A 38 -38.77 8.29 4.69
N ALA A 39 -38.16 8.38 5.87
CA ALA A 39 -37.01 7.57 6.26
C ALA A 39 -37.32 6.09 6.56
N ARG A 40 -38.61 5.69 6.67
CA ARG A 40 -39.05 4.28 6.80
C ARG A 40 -39.39 3.67 5.43
N LEU A 41 -40.03 4.42 4.54
CA LEU A 41 -40.30 4.01 3.15
C LEU A 41 -39.01 3.98 2.32
N HIS A 42 -38.07 4.92 2.55
CA HIS A 42 -36.72 4.87 1.97
C HIS A 42 -35.85 3.76 2.60
N ARG A 43 -36.06 3.41 3.88
CA ARG A 43 -35.45 2.22 4.53
C ARG A 43 -35.92 0.89 3.93
N ARG A 44 -37.17 0.81 3.45
CA ARG A 44 -37.69 -0.35 2.72
C ARG A 44 -37.21 -0.39 1.28
N ALA A 45 -37.06 0.77 0.64
CA ALA A 45 -36.45 0.87 -0.70
C ALA A 45 -34.95 0.50 -0.69
N LEU A 46 -34.21 0.83 0.37
CA LEU A 46 -32.75 0.62 0.42
C LEU A 46 -32.28 -0.69 1.08
N ARG A 47 -33.11 -1.35 1.91
CA ARG A 47 -32.95 -2.80 2.16
C ARG A 47 -33.17 -3.64 0.90
N GLY A 48 -33.70 -3.03 -0.16
CA GLY A 48 -33.82 -3.63 -1.50
C GLY A 48 -32.65 -3.31 -2.44
N THR A 49 -31.74 -2.38 -2.11
CA THR A 49 -30.63 -1.99 -3.01
C THR A 49 -29.27 -2.53 -2.60
N TRP A 50 -29.06 -2.94 -1.35
CA TRP A 50 -27.83 -3.57 -0.88
C TRP A 50 -28.17 -4.95 -0.32
N PRO A 51 -27.59 -6.04 -0.85
CA PRO A 51 -27.88 -7.35 -0.30
C PRO A 51 -27.40 -7.43 1.15
N SER A 52 -28.09 -8.21 1.98
CA SER A 52 -27.93 -8.28 3.44
C SER A 52 -26.55 -8.77 3.92
N ASN A 53 -25.62 -9.01 3.00
CA ASN A 53 -24.26 -9.48 3.21
C ASN A 53 -23.21 -8.34 3.25
N PHE A 54 -23.61 -7.07 3.16
CA PHE A 54 -22.67 -5.93 3.02
C PHE A 54 -22.20 -5.28 4.33
N ILE A 55 -22.76 -5.66 5.48
CA ILE A 55 -22.39 -5.07 6.78
C ILE A 55 -22.27 -6.22 7.77
N TYR A 56 -21.03 -6.58 8.09
CA TYR A 56 -20.76 -7.55 9.15
C TYR A 56 -20.55 -6.83 10.47
N ASP A 57 -21.15 -7.39 11.52
CA ASP A 57 -20.87 -7.00 12.89
C ASP A 57 -19.49 -7.50 13.33
N MET A 58 -19.04 -7.01 14.49
CA MET A 58 -17.88 -7.57 15.20
C MET A 58 -18.05 -9.08 15.39
N PRO A 59 -16.96 -9.87 15.44
CA PRO A 59 -17.07 -11.28 15.75
C PRO A 59 -17.79 -11.45 17.12
N PRO A 60 -18.78 -12.34 17.22
CA PRO A 60 -19.57 -12.49 18.44
C PRO A 60 -18.68 -12.96 19.60
N ASP A 61 -18.89 -12.38 20.78
CA ASP A 61 -18.16 -12.69 22.02
C ASP A 61 -16.62 -12.56 21.90
N PHE A 62 -16.13 -11.79 20.92
CA PHE A 62 -14.71 -11.57 20.71
C PHE A 62 -14.29 -10.16 21.13
N GLN A 63 -13.29 -10.07 22.01
CA GLN A 63 -12.66 -8.82 22.38
C GLN A 63 -11.29 -8.71 21.70
N PRO A 64 -11.11 -7.82 20.70
CA PRO A 64 -9.83 -7.65 20.05
C PRO A 64 -8.78 -7.11 21.04
N ALA A 65 -7.58 -7.67 20.98
CA ALA A 65 -6.40 -7.14 21.67
C ALA A 65 -6.04 -5.75 21.10
N PRO A 66 -5.47 -4.86 21.92
CA PRO A 66 -5.09 -3.52 21.48
C PRO A 66 -3.94 -3.56 20.47
N PRO A 67 -3.88 -2.61 19.51
CA PRO A 67 -2.84 -2.57 18.48
C PRO A 67 -1.42 -2.48 19.01
N ALA A 68 -1.22 -1.86 20.18
CA ALA A 68 0.09 -1.80 20.85
C ALA A 68 0.67 -3.18 21.23
N SER A 69 -0.16 -4.24 21.27
CA SER A 69 0.31 -5.61 21.52
C SER A 69 0.79 -6.34 20.26
N LEU A 70 0.61 -5.73 19.07
CA LEU A 70 0.92 -6.32 17.76
C LEU A 70 0.39 -7.75 17.61
N PRO A 71 -0.92 -7.98 17.82
CA PRO A 71 -1.48 -9.32 17.83
C PRO A 71 -1.41 -9.95 16.42
N ALA A 72 -1.36 -11.28 16.35
CA ALA A 72 -1.46 -11.98 15.08
C ALA A 72 -2.80 -11.67 14.37
N LEU A 73 -2.73 -11.38 13.08
CA LEU A 73 -3.87 -11.09 12.21
C LEU A 73 -3.86 -12.02 11.01
N TYR A 74 -4.97 -12.71 10.80
CA TYR A 74 -5.20 -13.52 9.61
C TYR A 74 -6.31 -12.90 8.76
N VAL A 75 -5.92 -12.08 7.78
CA VAL A 75 -6.79 -11.17 7.05
C VAL A 75 -7.30 -11.83 5.75
N PRO A 76 -8.63 -11.90 5.54
CA PRO A 76 -9.16 -12.48 4.31
C PRO A 76 -8.99 -11.53 3.12
N LEU A 77 -8.67 -12.10 1.97
CA LEU A 77 -8.66 -11.46 0.66
C LEU A 77 -9.81 -12.02 -0.19
N VAL A 78 -10.54 -11.15 -0.87
CA VAL A 78 -11.41 -11.52 -1.99
C VAL A 78 -10.73 -11.00 -3.25
N VAL A 79 -10.38 -11.92 -4.14
CA VAL A 79 -9.63 -11.60 -5.36
C VAL A 79 -10.59 -11.63 -6.56
N HIS A 80 -10.66 -10.53 -7.30
CA HIS A 80 -11.50 -10.32 -8.47
C HIS A 80 -10.60 -10.20 -9.70
N VAL A 81 -10.57 -11.23 -10.55
CA VAL A 81 -9.86 -11.21 -11.83
C VAL A 81 -10.86 -10.79 -12.90
N LEU A 82 -10.68 -9.60 -13.45
CA LEU A 82 -11.51 -9.14 -14.55
C LEU A 82 -11.06 -9.81 -15.85
N THR A 83 -12.05 -10.21 -16.64
CA THR A 83 -11.90 -10.81 -17.96
C THR A 83 -12.54 -9.91 -19.01
N TYR A 84 -12.30 -10.20 -20.29
CA TYR A 84 -12.93 -9.49 -21.39
C TYR A 84 -13.32 -10.42 -22.52
N ARG A 85 -14.33 -10.04 -23.29
CA ARG A 85 -14.71 -10.77 -24.51
C ARG A 85 -13.74 -10.43 -25.63
N ASP A 86 -13.23 -11.47 -26.29
CA ASP A 86 -12.37 -11.32 -27.46
C ASP A 86 -12.61 -12.46 -28.44
N PRO A 87 -13.30 -12.22 -29.56
CA PRO A 87 -13.58 -13.27 -30.54
C PRO A 87 -12.32 -13.82 -31.22
N ALA A 88 -11.17 -13.13 -31.12
CA ALA A 88 -9.91 -13.60 -31.67
C ALA A 88 -9.20 -14.62 -30.76
N LEU A 89 -9.59 -14.73 -29.49
CA LEU A 89 -8.98 -15.68 -28.55
C LEU A 89 -9.72 -17.03 -28.53
N PRO A 90 -9.02 -18.14 -28.31
CA PRO A 90 -9.65 -19.43 -28.04
C PRO A 90 -10.65 -19.32 -26.88
N GLY A 91 -11.91 -19.71 -27.10
CA GLY A 91 -12.96 -19.61 -26.09
C GLY A 91 -13.60 -18.23 -25.94
N GLY A 92 -13.18 -17.22 -26.71
CA GLY A 92 -13.84 -15.92 -26.76
C GLY A 92 -13.62 -15.01 -25.54
N VAL A 93 -12.71 -15.38 -24.63
CA VAL A 93 -12.48 -14.69 -23.35
C VAL A 93 -10.97 -14.50 -23.10
N GLY A 94 -10.58 -13.26 -22.82
CA GLY A 94 -9.26 -12.88 -22.33
C GLY A 94 -9.28 -12.38 -20.87
N PRO A 95 -8.13 -12.02 -20.29
CA PRO A 95 -6.80 -12.09 -20.90
C PRO A 95 -6.33 -13.54 -21.13
N PRO A 96 -5.32 -13.79 -21.97
CA PRO A 96 -4.74 -15.12 -22.12
C PRO A 96 -4.37 -15.71 -20.75
N ARG A 97 -4.62 -17.03 -20.59
CA ARG A 97 -4.32 -17.78 -19.35
C ARG A 97 -5.09 -17.33 -18.11
N TRP A 98 -6.20 -16.59 -18.27
CA TRP A 98 -7.07 -16.22 -17.14
C TRP A 98 -7.53 -17.44 -16.31
N ALA A 99 -7.68 -18.61 -16.95
CA ALA A 99 -8.07 -19.85 -16.28
C ALA A 99 -7.02 -20.37 -15.27
N GLU A 100 -5.76 -19.94 -15.39
CA GLU A 100 -4.65 -20.30 -14.48
C GLU A 100 -4.52 -19.32 -13.30
N ALA A 101 -5.34 -18.27 -13.25
CA ALA A 101 -5.33 -17.28 -12.17
C ALA A 101 -5.32 -17.89 -10.76
N PRO A 102 -6.04 -19.00 -10.45
CA PRO A 102 -5.94 -19.63 -9.13
C PRO A 102 -4.52 -20.02 -8.72
N ALA A 103 -3.75 -20.64 -9.62
CA ALA A 103 -2.37 -21.03 -9.33
C ALA A 103 -1.47 -19.80 -9.17
N PHE A 104 -1.66 -18.78 -10.02
CA PHE A 104 -0.85 -17.58 -9.99
C PHE A 104 -1.05 -16.77 -8.70
N VAL A 105 -2.30 -16.57 -8.31
CA VAL A 105 -2.68 -15.82 -7.09
C VAL A 105 -2.26 -16.58 -5.84
N ASP A 106 -2.43 -17.91 -5.80
CA ASP A 106 -1.98 -18.74 -4.68
C ASP A 106 -0.46 -18.61 -4.46
N ARG A 107 0.35 -18.77 -5.52
CA ARG A 107 1.80 -18.60 -5.44
C ARG A 107 2.19 -17.21 -4.93
N MET A 108 1.61 -16.17 -5.53
CA MET A 108 1.89 -14.78 -5.16
C MET A 108 1.59 -14.53 -3.67
N LEU A 109 0.48 -15.07 -3.17
CA LEU A 109 0.09 -14.91 -1.78
C LEU A 109 1.00 -15.67 -0.81
N ARG A 110 1.48 -16.87 -1.16
CA ARG A 110 2.43 -17.63 -0.32
C ARG A 110 3.68 -16.81 -0.05
N ILE A 111 4.27 -16.22 -1.09
CA ILE A 111 5.49 -15.41 -0.96
C ILE A 111 5.19 -14.09 -0.26
N THR A 112 4.04 -13.47 -0.53
CA THR A 112 3.57 -12.29 0.22
C THR A 112 3.52 -12.58 1.73
N ASN A 113 2.99 -13.74 2.13
CA ASN A 113 2.93 -14.16 3.54
C ASN A 113 4.30 -14.50 4.15
N VAL A 114 5.28 -14.90 3.33
CA VAL A 114 6.67 -15.00 3.78
C VAL A 114 7.18 -13.62 4.17
N MET A 115 7.02 -12.62 3.30
CA MET A 115 7.50 -11.26 3.55
C MET A 115 6.71 -10.54 4.66
N SER A 116 5.42 -10.81 4.82
CA SER A 116 4.60 -10.18 5.86
C SER A 116 4.77 -10.80 7.24
N ARG A 117 5.33 -12.01 7.35
CA ARG A 117 5.43 -12.75 8.63
C ARG A 117 6.01 -11.93 9.80
N PRO A 118 7.08 -11.11 9.64
CA PRO A 118 7.63 -10.31 10.73
C PRO A 118 6.67 -9.26 11.30
N THR A 119 5.60 -8.94 10.58
CA THR A 119 4.61 -7.91 10.95
C THR A 119 3.44 -8.45 11.77
N ASN A 120 3.37 -9.76 12.00
CA ASN A 120 2.18 -10.45 12.53
C ASN A 120 0.90 -10.32 11.68
N PHE A 121 1.00 -9.78 10.44
CA PHE A 121 -0.05 -9.93 9.43
C PHE A 121 0.20 -11.15 8.56
N THR A 122 -0.87 -11.88 8.32
CA THR A 122 -0.95 -12.98 7.37
C THR A 122 -2.24 -12.83 6.59
N PHE A 123 -2.24 -13.21 5.32
CA PHE A 123 -3.35 -13.08 4.40
C PHE A 123 -3.78 -14.44 3.85
N PHE A 124 -5.06 -14.61 3.51
CA PHE A 124 -5.56 -15.81 2.83
C PHE A 124 -6.63 -15.48 1.80
N ILE A 125 -6.72 -16.26 0.72
CA ILE A 125 -7.81 -16.15 -0.25
C ILE A 125 -9.06 -16.76 0.38
N LYS A 126 -10.02 -15.92 0.71
CA LYS A 126 -11.36 -16.35 1.13
C LYS A 126 -12.22 -16.70 -0.07
N GLU A 127 -12.11 -15.92 -1.15
CA GLU A 127 -12.81 -16.12 -2.40
C GLU A 127 -11.94 -15.65 -3.56
N LEU A 128 -11.90 -16.44 -4.65
CA LEU A 128 -11.28 -16.05 -5.91
C LEU A 128 -12.32 -16.09 -7.04
N ARG A 129 -12.61 -14.92 -7.60
CA ARG A 129 -13.60 -14.70 -8.64
C ARG A 129 -12.89 -14.40 -9.95
N TYR A 130 -12.79 -15.39 -10.82
CA TYR A 130 -12.05 -15.27 -12.08
C TYR A 130 -12.81 -15.78 -13.32
N ASN A 131 -13.85 -16.60 -13.11
CA ASN A 131 -14.65 -17.15 -14.20
C ASN A 131 -15.81 -16.21 -14.55
N GLY A 132 -15.71 -15.55 -15.71
CA GLY A 132 -16.72 -14.61 -16.21
C GLY A 132 -18.10 -15.23 -16.50
N SER A 133 -18.21 -16.56 -16.61
CA SER A 133 -19.52 -17.24 -16.70
C SER A 133 -20.20 -17.41 -15.33
N VAL A 134 -19.41 -17.54 -14.26
CA VAL A 134 -19.92 -17.63 -12.88
C VAL A 134 -20.12 -16.22 -12.30
N TYR A 135 -19.27 -15.27 -12.69
CA TYR A 135 -19.28 -13.88 -12.24
C TYR A 135 -19.38 -12.92 -13.43
N PRO A 136 -20.57 -12.77 -14.05
CA PRO A 136 -20.75 -11.94 -15.25
C PRO A 136 -20.33 -10.48 -15.08
N ASP A 137 -20.41 -9.94 -13.86
CA ASP A 137 -20.00 -8.57 -13.55
C ASP A 137 -18.48 -8.34 -13.67
N LEU A 138 -17.69 -9.42 -13.74
CA LEU A 138 -16.24 -9.36 -13.97
C LEU A 138 -15.86 -9.55 -15.45
N LEU A 139 -16.83 -9.78 -16.35
CA LEU A 139 -16.61 -9.97 -17.77
C LEU A 139 -16.91 -8.68 -18.55
N LEU A 140 -15.86 -7.97 -18.92
CA LEU A 140 -15.94 -6.72 -19.65
C LEU A 140 -16.22 -6.94 -21.16
N PRO A 141 -16.83 -5.96 -21.84
CA PRO A 141 -17.32 -6.15 -23.21
C PRO A 141 -16.21 -6.36 -24.25
N ASN A 142 -15.00 -5.84 -24.02
CA ASN A 142 -13.85 -5.98 -24.93
C ASN A 142 -12.53 -5.63 -24.21
N LYS A 143 -11.41 -5.90 -24.89
CA LYS A 143 -10.06 -5.62 -24.38
C LYS A 143 -9.85 -4.15 -24.00
N THR A 144 -10.34 -3.21 -24.81
CA THR A 144 -10.20 -1.77 -24.54
C THR A 144 -10.89 -1.35 -23.24
N ALA A 145 -12.11 -1.85 -23.00
CA ALA A 145 -12.82 -1.61 -21.74
C ALA A 145 -12.06 -2.19 -20.54
N TRP A 146 -11.36 -3.31 -20.74
CA TRP A 146 -10.54 -3.94 -19.72
C TRP A 146 -9.25 -3.17 -19.42
N GLU A 147 -8.50 -2.72 -20.44
CA GLU A 147 -7.31 -1.88 -20.25
C GLU A 147 -7.63 -0.52 -19.59
N GLN A 148 -8.85 -0.01 -19.81
CA GLN A 148 -9.29 1.28 -19.30
C GLN A 148 -10.12 1.18 -18.01
N ALA A 149 -10.36 -0.03 -17.50
CA ALA A 149 -11.23 -0.26 -16.35
C ALA A 149 -10.73 0.47 -15.09
N TYR A 150 -9.41 0.57 -14.94
CA TYR A 150 -8.78 1.29 -13.83
C TYR A 150 -8.68 2.80 -14.09
N SER A 151 -8.32 3.23 -15.30
CA SER A 151 -8.08 4.65 -15.62
C SER A 151 -9.36 5.49 -15.84
N CYS A 152 -10.55 4.87 -15.81
CA CYS A 152 -11.84 5.56 -15.81
C CYS A 152 -12.07 6.52 -16.99
N LYS A 153 -11.61 6.15 -18.20
CA LYS A 153 -11.89 6.94 -19.41
C LYS A 153 -13.39 6.92 -19.73
N GLU A 154 -13.89 8.04 -20.29
CA GLU A 154 -15.32 8.27 -20.52
C GLU A 154 -16.00 7.12 -21.26
N GLY A 155 -17.19 6.71 -20.78
CA GLY A 155 -18.03 5.69 -21.42
C GLY A 155 -17.69 4.23 -21.10
N ILE A 156 -16.76 3.97 -20.18
CA ILE A 156 -16.30 2.62 -19.79
C ILE A 156 -16.53 2.37 -18.29
N VAL A 157 -16.60 1.08 -17.89
CA VAL A 157 -16.68 0.67 -16.49
C VAL A 157 -15.48 1.21 -15.72
N CYS A 158 -15.69 2.21 -14.87
CA CYS A 158 -14.66 2.78 -14.01
C CYS A 158 -14.67 2.03 -12.66
N LEU A 159 -13.66 1.19 -12.44
CA LEU A 159 -13.49 0.44 -11.20
C LEU A 159 -13.40 1.34 -9.98
N PRO A 160 -12.64 2.45 -10.00
CA PRO A 160 -12.57 3.37 -8.87
C PRO A 160 -13.87 4.01 -8.38
N THR A 161 -14.98 3.93 -9.14
CA THR A 161 -16.24 4.58 -8.75
C THR A 161 -16.97 3.82 -7.64
N GLY A 162 -17.64 4.56 -6.78
CA GLY A 162 -18.52 3.99 -5.76
C GLY A 162 -19.56 3.03 -6.36
N GLU A 163 -20.18 3.36 -7.49
CA GLU A 163 -21.19 2.51 -8.12
C GLU A 163 -20.64 1.13 -8.53
N THR A 164 -19.49 1.08 -9.19
CA THR A 164 -18.88 -0.19 -9.60
C THR A 164 -18.41 -0.99 -8.40
N MET A 165 -17.69 -0.36 -7.47
CA MET A 165 -17.19 -1.02 -6.25
C MET A 165 -18.34 -1.59 -5.41
N ASN A 166 -19.43 -0.83 -5.23
CA ASN A 166 -20.58 -1.28 -4.45
C ASN A 166 -21.23 -2.54 -5.01
N ARG A 167 -21.12 -2.80 -6.32
CA ARG A 167 -21.62 -4.02 -6.96
C ARG A 167 -20.65 -5.19 -6.85
N LEU A 168 -19.35 -4.91 -6.97
CA LEU A 168 -18.32 -5.95 -7.08
C LEU A 168 -17.85 -6.48 -5.73
N VAL A 169 -17.79 -5.62 -4.72
CA VAL A 169 -17.25 -5.97 -3.39
C VAL A 169 -18.09 -7.06 -2.73
N THR A 170 -17.44 -8.06 -2.15
CA THR A 170 -18.08 -9.12 -1.34
C THR A 170 -17.38 -9.25 0.00
N ASP A 171 -18.06 -9.76 1.04
CA ASP A 171 -17.48 -9.94 2.38
C ASP A 171 -16.95 -8.65 3.08
N PHE A 172 -17.37 -7.48 2.62
CA PHE A 172 -17.01 -6.20 3.22
C PHE A 172 -17.74 -5.96 4.56
N PRO A 173 -17.06 -5.40 5.59
CA PRO A 173 -15.69 -4.86 5.57
C PRO A 173 -14.60 -5.84 6.01
N ARG A 174 -14.91 -7.14 6.16
CA ARG A 174 -13.99 -8.13 6.74
C ARG A 174 -12.79 -8.42 5.86
N SER A 175 -12.96 -8.37 4.55
CA SER A 175 -11.91 -8.69 3.58
C SER A 175 -11.42 -7.49 2.78
N ILE A 176 -10.15 -7.57 2.38
CA ILE A 176 -9.54 -6.67 1.40
C ILE A 176 -9.90 -7.16 0.00
N GLN A 177 -10.30 -6.26 -0.88
CA GLN A 177 -10.78 -6.56 -2.23
C GLN A 177 -9.65 -6.33 -3.22
N VAL A 178 -9.06 -7.40 -3.75
CA VAL A 178 -7.93 -7.32 -4.68
C VAL A 178 -8.47 -7.45 -6.11
N PHE A 179 -8.35 -6.41 -6.92
CA PHE A 179 -8.79 -6.38 -8.32
C PHE A 179 -7.60 -6.56 -9.25
N ILE A 180 -7.68 -7.52 -10.16
CA ILE A 180 -6.64 -7.79 -11.15
C ILE A 180 -7.19 -7.48 -12.55
N VAL A 181 -6.62 -6.49 -13.22
CA VAL A 181 -7.07 -6.00 -14.54
C VAL A 181 -5.96 -5.20 -15.25
N ASP A 182 -6.09 -4.98 -16.56
CA ASP A 182 -5.15 -4.24 -17.43
C ASP A 182 -3.77 -4.90 -17.55
N THR A 183 -3.06 -4.64 -18.65
CA THR A 183 -1.68 -5.06 -18.90
C THR A 183 -0.64 -4.03 -18.43
N ASN A 184 -1.02 -3.06 -17.59
CA ASN A 184 -0.20 -1.92 -17.18
C ASN A 184 0.07 -0.98 -18.35
N THR A 185 -1.00 -0.49 -18.99
CA THR A 185 -0.87 0.59 -19.97
C THR A 185 -0.63 1.96 -19.32
N ASN A 186 -0.75 2.04 -17.98
CA ASN A 186 -0.83 3.29 -17.22
C ASN A 186 0.36 3.51 -16.26
N THR A 187 1.54 2.93 -16.51
CA THR A 187 2.78 3.04 -15.70
C THR A 187 2.76 2.46 -14.28
N TYR A 188 1.58 2.18 -13.70
CA TYR A 188 1.44 1.63 -12.36
C TYR A 188 1.25 0.11 -12.38
N PHE A 189 1.98 -0.58 -11.50
CA PHE A 189 1.88 -2.02 -11.33
C PHE A 189 0.81 -2.43 -10.31
N GLY A 190 0.57 -1.58 -9.32
CA GLY A 190 -0.47 -1.71 -8.31
C GLY A 190 -0.97 -0.35 -7.82
N ASP A 191 -2.06 -0.36 -7.06
CA ASP A 191 -2.60 0.78 -6.33
C ASP A 191 -3.45 0.26 -5.16
N ALA A 192 -3.50 1.01 -4.08
CA ALA A 192 -4.42 0.74 -2.99
C ALA A 192 -5.12 2.02 -2.55
N HIS A 193 -6.35 1.85 -2.08
CA HIS A 193 -6.91 2.90 -1.26
C HIS A 193 -6.26 2.88 0.13
N GLU A 194 -5.49 3.92 0.43
CA GLU A 194 -4.79 4.13 1.68
C GLU A 194 -5.55 5.12 2.59
N PRO A 195 -5.95 4.70 3.80
CA PRO A 195 -6.08 3.34 4.29
C PRO A 195 -7.46 2.77 3.93
N GLY A 196 -7.60 1.46 4.08
CA GLY A 196 -8.88 0.82 3.92
C GLY A 196 -9.95 1.31 4.89
N SER A 197 -11.19 1.37 4.41
CA SER A 197 -12.38 1.73 5.20
C SER A 197 -13.18 0.51 5.63
N ASP A 198 -13.91 0.60 6.75
CA ASP A 198 -14.98 -0.32 7.14
C ASP A 198 -16.39 0.12 6.74
N ILE A 199 -16.55 1.35 6.22
CA ILE A 199 -17.86 1.91 5.92
C ILE A 199 -18.05 2.34 4.46
N LEU A 200 -16.96 2.55 3.73
CA LEU A 200 -16.99 2.94 2.33
C LEU A 200 -16.42 1.80 1.48
N PRO A 201 -17.26 0.96 0.85
CA PRO A 201 -16.79 -0.15 0.04
C PRO A 201 -15.82 0.27 -1.08
N MET A 202 -15.99 1.48 -1.62
CA MET A 202 -15.08 2.02 -2.64
C MET A 202 -13.63 2.19 -2.15
N TYR A 203 -13.43 2.25 -0.83
CA TYR A 203 -12.16 2.36 -0.14
C TYR A 203 -11.65 1.01 0.37
N SER A 204 -12.24 -0.12 -0.05
CA SER A 204 -11.83 -1.48 0.34
C SER A 204 -10.87 -2.16 -0.64
N ARG A 205 -10.34 -1.39 -1.60
CA ARG A 205 -9.68 -1.91 -2.79
C ARG A 205 -8.15 -1.91 -2.71
N VAL A 206 -7.59 -2.96 -3.28
CA VAL A 206 -6.24 -3.07 -3.82
C VAL A 206 -6.40 -3.42 -5.31
N TRP A 207 -5.61 -2.83 -6.18
CA TRP A 207 -5.55 -3.08 -7.60
C TRP A 207 -4.17 -3.59 -7.98
N LEU A 208 -4.12 -4.53 -8.91
CA LEU A 208 -2.90 -5.06 -9.51
C LEU A 208 -3.09 -5.20 -11.03
N SER A 209 -2.02 -4.97 -11.78
CA SER A 209 -2.03 -5.30 -13.20
C SER A 209 -1.99 -6.81 -13.44
N TRP A 210 -2.69 -7.30 -14.47
CA TRP A 210 -2.59 -8.68 -14.92
C TRP A 210 -1.16 -9.06 -15.34
N SER A 211 -0.37 -8.13 -15.89
CA SER A 211 1.01 -8.40 -16.30
C SER A 211 1.93 -8.76 -15.12
N LEU A 212 1.59 -8.29 -13.91
CA LEU A 212 2.30 -8.73 -12.70
C LEU A 212 2.04 -10.20 -12.37
N VAL A 213 0.79 -10.63 -12.52
CA VAL A 213 0.30 -11.90 -11.97
C VAL A 213 0.79 -13.09 -12.81
N LEU A 214 1.17 -12.85 -14.07
CA LEU A 214 1.67 -13.88 -14.99
C LEU A 214 2.96 -14.56 -14.49
N LEU A 215 3.02 -15.89 -14.68
CA LEU A 215 4.21 -16.72 -14.50
C LEU A 215 5.21 -16.55 -15.67
N PRO A 216 6.50 -16.88 -15.47
CA PRO A 216 7.58 -16.50 -16.39
C PRO A 216 7.62 -17.31 -17.69
N VAL A 217 6.78 -18.35 -17.83
CA VAL A 217 6.84 -19.28 -18.98
C VAL A 217 6.62 -18.56 -20.31
N ASP A 218 5.97 -17.38 -20.30
CA ASP A 218 5.80 -16.53 -21.47
C ASP A 218 6.06 -15.05 -21.09
N ALA A 219 7.25 -14.52 -21.41
CA ALA A 219 7.58 -13.08 -21.47
C ALA A 219 7.87 -12.34 -20.16
N GLY A 220 8.69 -12.90 -19.26
CA GLY A 220 9.18 -12.12 -18.12
C GLY A 220 8.12 -11.83 -17.05
N GLY A 221 7.19 -12.77 -16.86
CA GLY A 221 6.18 -12.72 -15.80
C GLY A 221 6.79 -12.39 -14.43
N SER A 222 6.24 -11.34 -13.80
CA SER A 222 6.69 -10.78 -12.52
C SER A 222 6.43 -11.72 -11.32
N ASN A 223 5.57 -12.71 -11.49
CA ASN A 223 5.27 -13.72 -10.48
C ASN A 223 6.28 -14.89 -10.55
N SER A 224 7.58 -14.59 -10.47
CA SER A 224 8.63 -15.60 -10.63
C SER A 224 9.90 -15.30 -9.85
N ALA A 225 10.65 -16.35 -9.50
CA ALA A 225 12.02 -16.23 -9.00
C ALA A 225 12.93 -15.42 -9.95
N LEU A 226 12.75 -15.55 -11.27
CA LEU A 226 13.53 -14.82 -12.28
C LEU A 226 13.31 -13.30 -12.20
N ALA A 227 12.08 -12.89 -11.91
CA ALA A 227 11.70 -11.50 -11.69
C ALA A 227 11.84 -11.06 -10.21
N TYR A 228 12.54 -11.84 -9.40
CA TYR A 228 12.70 -11.63 -7.96
C TYR A 228 11.37 -11.49 -7.22
N ASN A 229 10.36 -12.25 -7.65
CA ASN A 229 9.01 -12.28 -7.09
C ASN A 229 8.37 -10.88 -6.98
N SER A 230 8.63 -10.01 -7.94
CA SER A 230 8.13 -8.63 -7.96
C SER A 230 6.61 -8.55 -7.75
N ALA A 231 5.82 -9.47 -8.32
CA ALA A 231 4.38 -9.49 -8.13
C ALA A 231 3.95 -9.65 -6.66
N SER A 232 4.68 -10.49 -5.91
CA SER A 232 4.42 -10.70 -4.47
C SER A 232 4.85 -9.49 -3.66
N SER A 233 5.95 -8.83 -4.05
CA SER A 233 6.39 -7.59 -3.42
C SER A 233 5.38 -6.47 -3.66
N THR A 234 4.86 -6.33 -4.89
CA THR A 234 3.82 -5.34 -5.19
C THR A 234 2.54 -5.64 -4.43
N LEU A 235 2.07 -6.90 -4.40
CA LEU A 235 0.90 -7.24 -3.58
C LEU A 235 1.11 -6.87 -2.11
N LEU A 236 2.27 -7.18 -1.52
CA LEU A 236 2.58 -6.79 -0.15
C LEU A 236 2.54 -5.27 0.04
N HIS A 237 3.20 -4.53 -0.84
CA HIS A 237 3.24 -3.06 -0.84
C HIS A 237 1.82 -2.47 -0.83
N GLU A 238 0.98 -2.89 -1.77
CA GLU A 238 -0.41 -2.40 -1.84
C GLU A 238 -1.28 -2.84 -0.66
N LEU A 239 -1.07 -4.05 -0.13
CA LEU A 239 -1.77 -4.49 1.07
C LEU A 239 -1.39 -3.62 2.28
N PHE A 240 -0.15 -3.16 2.39
CA PHE A 240 0.29 -2.31 3.50
C PHE A 240 -0.09 -0.83 3.32
N HIS A 241 -0.17 -0.31 2.09
CA HIS A 241 -0.92 0.92 1.83
C HIS A 241 -2.36 0.80 2.30
N HIS A 242 -3.02 -0.30 1.98
CA HIS A 242 -4.38 -0.54 2.44
C HIS A 242 -4.50 -0.68 3.97
N LEU A 243 -3.40 -0.97 4.66
CA LEU A 243 -3.30 -0.99 6.13
C LEU A 243 -2.82 0.35 6.71
N GLY A 244 -2.61 1.39 5.88
CA GLY A 244 -2.35 2.77 6.28
C GLY A 244 -0.88 3.18 6.33
N LEU A 245 0.01 2.44 5.68
CA LEU A 245 1.40 2.89 5.49
C LEU A 245 1.53 3.72 4.22
N GLY A 246 2.23 4.85 4.31
CA GLY A 246 2.60 5.65 3.15
C GLY A 246 3.91 5.18 2.52
N HIS A 247 4.28 5.77 1.38
CA HIS A 247 5.62 5.59 0.82
C HIS A 247 6.66 6.24 1.72
N THR A 248 7.88 5.67 1.81
CA THR A 248 8.96 6.22 2.67
C THR A 248 9.38 7.65 2.30
N PHE A 249 9.10 8.07 1.07
CA PHE A 249 9.30 9.44 0.56
C PHE A 249 8.03 10.32 0.65
N GLY A 250 7.05 9.90 1.45
CA GLY A 250 5.81 10.63 1.69
C GLY A 250 4.76 10.48 0.59
N ASN A 251 3.75 11.36 0.61
CA ASN A 251 2.56 11.30 -0.25
C ASN A 251 2.70 12.04 -1.59
N VAL A 252 3.87 12.62 -1.84
CA VAL A 252 4.12 13.33 -3.09
C VAL A 252 4.32 12.27 -4.17
N PHE A 253 3.60 12.38 -5.29
CA PHE A 253 3.92 11.59 -6.47
C PHE A 253 5.42 11.75 -6.72
N ASP A 254 6.14 10.66 -6.99
CA ASP A 254 7.60 10.62 -7.18
C ASP A 254 8.04 11.49 -8.38
N ASP A 255 7.88 12.79 -8.22
CA ASP A 255 8.07 13.88 -9.15
C ASP A 255 9.23 14.70 -8.58
N PRO A 256 10.40 14.64 -9.21
CA PRO A 256 11.58 15.36 -8.78
C PRO A 256 11.37 16.87 -8.58
N ALA A 257 10.34 17.46 -9.21
CA ALA A 257 10.01 18.88 -9.07
C ALA A 257 9.33 19.23 -7.74
N THR A 258 8.69 18.26 -7.08
CA THR A 258 7.92 18.48 -5.83
C THR A 258 8.49 17.74 -4.63
N ASN A 259 9.32 16.73 -4.87
CA ASN A 259 10.01 15.94 -3.87
C ASN A 259 10.85 16.78 -2.89
N SER A 260 10.85 16.41 -1.61
CA SER A 260 11.62 17.08 -0.56
C SER A 260 12.04 16.13 0.55
N CYS A 261 13.19 16.39 1.17
CA CYS A 261 13.59 15.73 2.42
C CYS A 261 12.72 16.09 3.64
N ALA A 262 11.75 17.00 3.48
CA ALA A 262 10.74 17.28 4.49
C ALA A 262 9.48 16.42 4.31
N ASP A 263 9.35 15.72 3.18
CA ASP A 263 8.28 14.75 2.98
C ASP A 263 8.62 13.48 3.77
N ASP A 264 7.66 13.03 4.55
CA ASP A 264 7.82 11.97 5.54
C ASP A 264 6.59 11.03 5.44
N ASP A 265 6.82 9.75 5.70
CA ASP A 265 5.77 8.73 5.82
C ASP A 265 5.09 8.75 7.20
N GLY A 266 5.60 9.58 8.10
CA GLY A 266 5.08 9.76 9.45
C GLY A 266 5.52 8.63 10.40
N VAL A 267 6.56 7.89 10.03
CA VAL A 267 7.16 6.83 10.84
C VAL A 267 8.53 7.27 11.35
N ALA A 268 8.74 7.22 12.66
CA ALA A 268 9.95 7.80 13.25
C ALA A 268 11.24 7.01 12.98
N ASP A 269 11.14 5.73 12.63
CA ASP A 269 12.28 4.84 12.37
C ASP A 269 12.51 4.52 10.88
N THR A 270 11.81 5.23 9.99
CA THR A 270 12.13 5.31 8.56
C THR A 270 12.99 6.56 8.33
N SER A 271 14.00 6.43 7.47
CA SER A 271 14.88 7.56 7.17
C SER A 271 14.18 8.53 6.24
N ALA A 272 14.46 9.82 6.36
CA ALA A 272 14.01 10.80 5.38
C ALA A 272 14.65 10.50 4.02
N THR A 273 13.83 10.48 2.96
CA THR A 273 14.29 10.23 1.59
C THR A 273 13.69 11.26 0.64
N TRP A 274 14.46 11.74 -0.33
CA TRP A 274 14.00 12.74 -1.28
C TRP A 274 12.91 12.20 -2.21
N GLY A 275 13.00 10.94 -2.60
CA GLY A 275 12.09 10.31 -3.54
C GLY A 275 12.25 8.80 -3.51
N SER A 276 11.74 8.12 -4.53
CA SER A 276 11.95 6.68 -4.60
C SER A 276 13.40 6.29 -4.90
N ALA A 277 13.78 5.07 -4.50
CA ALA A 277 15.11 4.54 -4.79
C ALA A 277 15.32 4.37 -6.31
N ILE A 278 14.26 4.03 -7.06
CA ILE A 278 14.34 3.85 -8.52
C ILE A 278 14.44 5.16 -9.31
N SER A 279 13.95 6.28 -8.76
CA SER A 279 14.10 7.62 -9.36
C SER A 279 15.37 8.35 -8.94
N SER A 280 16.10 7.80 -7.96
CA SER A 280 17.30 8.41 -7.39
C SER A 280 18.52 8.32 -8.31
N SER A 281 19.47 9.26 -8.14
CA SER A 281 20.74 9.28 -8.91
C SER A 281 21.60 8.02 -8.73
N PHE A 282 21.36 7.26 -7.65
CA PHE A 282 22.04 6.02 -7.34
C PHE A 282 21.26 4.76 -7.75
N ALA A 283 20.10 4.87 -8.40
CA ALA A 283 19.22 3.73 -8.73
C ALA A 283 19.96 2.57 -9.42
N THR A 284 20.78 2.87 -10.43
CA THR A 284 21.59 1.86 -11.12
C THR A 284 22.60 1.22 -10.16
N THR A 285 23.25 2.01 -9.29
CA THR A 285 24.18 1.48 -8.28
C THR A 285 23.47 0.56 -7.28
N ALA A 286 22.27 0.94 -6.82
CA ALA A 286 21.42 0.11 -5.95
C ALA A 286 21.04 -1.21 -6.61
N TYR A 287 20.57 -1.19 -7.87
CA TYR A 287 20.24 -2.41 -8.61
C TYR A 287 21.39 -3.42 -8.60
N TYR A 288 22.61 -3.01 -8.98
CA TYR A 288 23.76 -3.93 -9.01
C TYR A 288 24.27 -4.31 -7.62
N TYR A 289 24.18 -3.39 -6.65
CA TYR A 289 24.52 -3.70 -5.25
C TYR A 289 23.64 -4.85 -4.73
N CYS A 290 22.32 -4.73 -4.89
CA CYS A 290 21.38 -5.77 -4.50
C CYS A 290 21.57 -7.06 -5.30
N LYS A 291 21.85 -6.96 -6.60
CA LYS A 291 22.13 -8.12 -7.46
C LYS A 291 23.38 -8.88 -7.00
N ASP A 292 24.44 -8.19 -6.65
CA ASP A 292 25.66 -8.80 -6.09
C ASP A 292 25.40 -9.39 -4.69
N LEU A 293 24.62 -8.72 -3.84
CA LEU A 293 24.18 -9.31 -2.57
C LEU A 293 23.43 -10.63 -2.81
N PHE A 294 22.47 -10.64 -3.74
CA PHE A 294 21.66 -11.82 -4.03
C PHE A 294 22.52 -12.99 -4.50
N TRP A 295 23.30 -12.78 -5.56
CA TRP A 295 24.02 -13.87 -6.23
C TRP A 295 25.36 -14.22 -5.58
N ILE A 296 26.11 -13.22 -5.10
CA ILE A 296 27.48 -13.44 -4.56
C ILE A 296 27.43 -13.71 -3.07
N LYS A 297 26.73 -12.89 -2.28
CA LYS A 297 26.69 -13.05 -0.82
C LYS A 297 25.71 -14.14 -0.39
N TYR A 298 24.54 -14.22 -1.00
CA TYR A 298 23.49 -15.19 -0.64
C TYR A 298 23.41 -16.40 -1.56
N GLY A 299 24.25 -16.46 -2.61
CA GLY A 299 24.35 -17.63 -3.49
C GLY A 299 23.14 -17.86 -4.40
N GLY A 300 22.22 -16.90 -4.51
CA GLY A 300 20.97 -17.05 -5.27
C GLY A 300 19.99 -18.08 -4.70
N ASP A 301 20.15 -18.47 -3.43
CA ASP A 301 19.29 -19.47 -2.79
C ASP A 301 17.97 -18.86 -2.32
N TRP A 302 16.88 -19.22 -3.01
CA TRP A 302 15.52 -18.77 -2.67
C TRP A 302 15.02 -19.30 -1.33
N ASN A 303 15.42 -20.50 -0.90
CA ASN A 303 15.01 -21.01 0.41
C ASN A 303 15.63 -20.18 1.53
N ALA A 304 16.94 -19.92 1.44
CA ALA A 304 17.62 -19.03 2.38
C ALA A 304 17.04 -17.60 2.32
N THR A 305 16.65 -17.14 1.12
CA THR A 305 15.99 -15.84 0.94
C THR A 305 14.65 -15.76 1.65
N TYR A 306 13.77 -16.75 1.47
CA TYR A 306 12.49 -16.81 2.16
C TYR A 306 12.65 -16.88 3.68
N GLN A 307 13.62 -17.63 4.18
CA GLN A 307 13.93 -17.66 5.61
C GLN A 307 14.29 -16.27 6.15
N ARG A 308 15.17 -15.53 5.45
CA ARG A 308 15.55 -14.16 5.84
C ARG A 308 14.34 -13.21 5.80
N LEU A 309 13.58 -13.20 4.70
CA LEU A 309 12.40 -12.35 4.56
C LEU A 309 11.36 -12.63 5.65
N SER A 310 11.19 -13.90 6.04
CA SER A 310 10.20 -14.31 7.05
C SER A 310 10.53 -13.92 8.50
N THR A 311 11.74 -13.42 8.75
CA THR A 311 12.24 -13.11 10.09
C THR A 311 12.77 -11.68 10.24
N ARG A 312 12.92 -10.94 9.14
CA ARG A 312 13.53 -9.62 9.15
C ARG A 312 12.53 -8.53 9.53
N LEU A 313 12.78 -7.92 10.69
CA LEU A 313 12.10 -6.71 11.15
C LEU A 313 13.16 -5.65 11.48
N GLY A 314 12.97 -4.43 10.98
CA GLY A 314 13.95 -3.35 11.03
C GLY A 314 14.86 -3.31 9.79
N THR A 315 15.51 -2.16 9.60
CA THR A 315 16.46 -1.94 8.49
C THR A 315 17.71 -2.80 8.69
N PRO A 316 18.04 -3.70 7.74
CA PRO A 316 19.25 -4.51 7.84
C PRO A 316 20.50 -3.65 7.63
N VAL A 317 21.64 -4.09 8.19
CA VAL A 317 22.91 -3.34 8.09
C VAL A 317 23.35 -3.16 6.63
N GLU A 318 23.07 -4.13 5.78
CA GLU A 318 23.32 -4.05 4.34
C GLU A 318 22.50 -2.97 3.64
N ASP A 319 21.45 -2.43 4.26
CA ASP A 319 20.65 -1.35 3.70
C ASP A 319 21.01 0.02 4.30
N MET A 320 22.01 0.09 5.18
CA MET A 320 22.49 1.33 5.79
C MET A 320 23.67 1.91 4.98
N ASN A 321 23.41 2.27 3.73
CA ASN A 321 24.43 2.65 2.77
C ASN A 321 24.64 4.17 2.71
N ALA A 322 25.80 4.66 3.17
CA ALA A 322 26.13 6.09 3.10
C ALA A 322 26.24 6.68 1.69
N TRP A 323 26.34 5.83 0.66
CA TRP A 323 26.31 6.27 -0.74
C TRP A 323 24.88 6.38 -1.29
N ALA A 324 23.88 5.84 -0.59
CA ALA A 324 22.45 5.95 -0.86
C ALA A 324 21.83 6.88 0.19
N ASP A 325 22.20 8.16 0.14
CA ASP A 325 21.67 9.20 1.03
C ASP A 325 21.27 10.39 0.15
N SER A 326 19.98 10.45 -0.20
CA SER A 326 19.43 11.57 -0.96
C SER A 326 19.13 12.78 -0.07
N CYS A 327 19.17 12.63 1.25
CA CYS A 327 18.86 13.65 2.24
C CYS A 327 20.02 13.90 3.22
N PRO A 328 21.21 14.28 2.71
CA PRO A 328 22.40 14.42 3.53
C PRO A 328 22.19 15.45 4.64
N GLY A 329 22.50 15.04 5.87
CA GLY A 329 22.36 15.86 7.07
C GLY A 329 21.09 15.59 7.87
N LEU A 330 20.17 14.77 7.37
CA LEU A 330 19.12 14.15 8.17
C LEU A 330 19.56 12.76 8.68
N PRO A 331 18.99 12.25 9.78
CA PRO A 331 19.34 10.92 10.27
C PRO A 331 18.89 9.81 9.30
N GLY A 332 19.80 8.88 9.02
CA GLY A 332 19.48 7.66 8.27
C GLY A 332 20.07 7.62 6.86
N TYR A 333 19.60 6.66 6.07
CA TYR A 333 19.96 6.44 4.67
C TYR A 333 18.73 5.97 3.90
N ASP A 334 18.70 6.21 2.59
CA ASP A 334 17.63 5.75 1.72
C ASP A 334 17.55 4.23 1.76
N SER A 335 16.39 3.70 2.17
CA SER A 335 16.18 2.27 2.29
C SER A 335 15.88 1.67 0.92
N LEU A 336 16.80 0.85 0.41
CA LEU A 336 16.67 0.12 -0.85
C LEU A 336 15.73 -1.09 -0.70
N GLY A 337 15.69 -1.68 0.50
CA GLY A 337 14.90 -2.87 0.79
C GLY A 337 13.54 -2.62 1.43
N ASN A 338 13.16 -1.38 1.73
CA ASN A 338 11.91 -1.15 2.46
C ASN A 338 10.71 -1.50 1.58
N HIS A 339 9.78 -2.29 2.10
CA HIS A 339 8.60 -2.70 1.31
C HIS A 339 7.68 -1.54 0.92
N MET A 340 7.82 -0.36 1.52
CA MET A 340 7.07 0.86 1.21
C MET A 340 7.86 1.87 0.35
N THR A 341 9.05 1.54 -0.16
CA THR A 341 9.71 2.35 -1.20
C THR A 341 9.40 1.79 -2.60
N TYR A 342 9.69 2.58 -3.65
CA TYR A 342 9.86 2.00 -4.98
C TYR A 342 11.33 1.72 -5.24
N ASP A 343 11.68 0.44 -5.24
CA ASP A 343 12.99 -0.04 -5.68
C ASP A 343 12.83 -1.23 -6.64
N ASN A 344 13.94 -1.65 -7.20
CA ASN A 344 14.09 -2.83 -8.00
C ASN A 344 13.76 -4.08 -7.17
N SER A 345 13.03 -5.02 -7.75
CA SER A 345 12.57 -6.23 -7.05
C SER A 345 13.71 -7.10 -6.48
N VAL A 346 14.91 -7.00 -7.04
CA VAL A 346 16.12 -7.64 -6.48
C VAL A 346 16.51 -7.07 -5.12
N CYS A 347 16.33 -5.77 -4.89
CA CYS A 347 16.55 -5.13 -3.60
C CYS A 347 15.51 -5.60 -2.59
N THR A 348 14.24 -5.67 -2.95
CA THR A 348 13.21 -6.26 -2.08
C THR A 348 13.52 -7.72 -1.73
N SER A 349 14.00 -8.53 -2.68
CA SER A 349 14.35 -9.92 -2.39
C SER A 349 15.59 -10.08 -1.51
N THR A 350 16.49 -9.10 -1.47
CA THR A 350 17.74 -9.18 -0.70
C THR A 350 17.70 -8.46 0.63
N LEU A 351 17.11 -7.28 0.63
CA LEU A 351 17.06 -6.31 1.72
C LEU A 351 15.64 -6.09 2.26
N GLY A 352 14.62 -6.70 1.63
CA GLY A 352 13.21 -6.67 2.00
C GLY A 352 12.95 -6.61 3.50
N HIS A 353 12.34 -5.53 3.97
CA HIS A 353 11.99 -5.35 5.37
C HIS A 353 10.85 -4.33 5.56
N PHE A 354 10.21 -4.40 6.73
CA PHE A 354 9.49 -3.29 7.35
C PHE A 354 10.30 -2.80 8.55
N THR A 355 10.17 -1.53 8.91
CA THR A 355 10.66 -1.04 10.20
C THR A 355 9.69 -1.41 11.33
N ARG A 356 10.11 -1.26 12.59
CA ARG A 356 9.21 -1.55 13.71
C ARG A 356 8.09 -0.53 13.79
N GLY A 357 8.40 0.75 13.57
CA GLY A 357 7.42 1.83 13.53
C GLY A 357 6.37 1.62 12.45
N GLN A 358 6.75 1.14 11.25
CA GLN A 358 5.81 0.76 10.19
C GLN A 358 4.85 -0.34 10.66
N VAL A 359 5.33 -1.39 11.32
CA VAL A 359 4.45 -2.47 11.83
C VAL A 359 3.48 -1.95 12.89
N GLU A 360 3.97 -1.15 13.84
CA GLU A 360 3.14 -0.52 14.88
C GLU A 360 2.06 0.39 14.26
N GLN A 361 2.43 1.18 13.27
CA GLN A 361 1.53 2.07 12.55
C GLN A 361 0.48 1.31 11.74
N ALA A 362 0.84 0.22 11.05
CA ALA A 362 -0.09 -0.62 10.30
C ALA A 362 -1.15 -1.28 11.22
N HIS A 363 -0.74 -1.79 12.38
CA HIS A 363 -1.70 -2.30 13.38
C HIS A 363 -2.62 -1.17 13.90
N GLN A 364 -2.06 0.01 14.17
CA GLN A 364 -2.81 1.15 14.67
C GLN A 364 -3.85 1.63 13.65
N PHE A 365 -3.48 1.81 12.39
CA PHE A 365 -4.42 2.23 11.34
C PHE A 365 -5.47 1.15 11.10
N ALA A 366 -5.09 -0.11 10.94
CA ALA A 366 -6.05 -1.20 10.74
C ALA A 366 -7.08 -1.27 11.87
N ALA A 367 -6.65 -1.12 13.13
CA ALA A 367 -7.55 -1.11 14.30
C ALA A 367 -8.53 0.07 14.32
N VAL A 368 -8.15 1.22 13.76
CA VAL A 368 -8.98 2.43 13.84
C VAL A 368 -9.81 2.67 12.58
N THR A 369 -9.25 2.48 11.39
CA THR A 369 -9.93 2.77 10.12
C THR A 369 -10.80 1.62 9.64
N ASN A 370 -10.48 0.39 10.05
CA ASN A 370 -11.34 -0.77 9.84
C ASN A 370 -11.33 -1.72 11.06
N PRO A 371 -11.93 -1.30 12.19
CA PRO A 371 -11.96 -2.09 13.44
C PRO A 371 -12.61 -3.46 13.26
N VAL A 372 -13.58 -3.58 12.34
CA VAL A 372 -14.26 -4.85 12.05
C VAL A 372 -13.29 -5.85 11.45
N ARG A 373 -12.55 -5.49 10.40
CA ARG A 373 -11.51 -6.34 9.79
C ARG A 373 -10.41 -6.67 10.78
N TYR A 374 -10.00 -5.71 11.59
CA TYR A 374 -8.97 -5.93 12.61
C TYR A 374 -9.41 -7.00 13.62
N ALA A 375 -10.63 -6.91 14.13
CA ALA A 375 -11.19 -7.89 15.05
C ALA A 375 -11.39 -9.27 14.40
N TRP A 376 -11.95 -9.32 13.19
CA TRP A 376 -12.08 -10.58 12.44
C TRP A 376 -10.73 -11.20 12.12
N GLY A 377 -9.70 -10.40 11.82
CA GLY A 377 -8.33 -10.87 11.59
C GLY A 377 -7.75 -11.58 12.81
N GLN A 378 -7.92 -11.01 14.01
CA GLN A 378 -7.50 -11.67 15.25
C GLN A 378 -8.35 -12.91 15.57
N TYR A 379 -9.66 -12.84 15.30
CA TYR A 379 -10.55 -13.99 15.45
C TYR A 379 -10.11 -15.16 14.57
N TYR A 380 -9.81 -14.92 13.29
CA TYR A 380 -9.30 -15.95 12.39
C TYR A 380 -7.92 -16.47 12.78
N ALA A 381 -7.06 -15.61 13.34
CA ALA A 381 -5.75 -16.03 13.84
C ALA A 381 -5.88 -16.97 15.05
N THR A 382 -6.86 -16.76 15.92
CA THR A 382 -7.12 -17.59 17.11
C THR A 382 -7.93 -18.87 16.80
N HIS A 383 -8.72 -18.87 15.73
CA HIS A 383 -9.59 -19.99 15.32
C HIS A 383 -9.13 -20.61 13.99
N ARG A 384 -7.81 -20.80 13.85
CA ARG A 384 -7.22 -21.19 12.56
C ARG A 384 -7.53 -22.64 12.16
N ASP A 385 -8.03 -23.45 13.08
CA ASP A 385 -8.43 -24.83 12.82
C ASP A 385 -9.46 -24.89 11.68
N GLY A 386 -9.07 -25.47 10.55
CA GLY A 386 -9.92 -25.58 9.34
C GLY A 386 -9.76 -24.46 8.31
N LEU A 387 -8.94 -23.43 8.56
CA LEU A 387 -8.54 -22.48 7.52
C LEU A 387 -7.42 -23.07 6.65
N PRO A 388 -7.30 -22.65 5.37
CA PRO A 388 -6.23 -23.12 4.50
C PRO A 388 -4.87 -23.02 5.18
N SER A 389 -4.10 -24.11 5.16
CA SER A 389 -2.74 -24.10 5.66
C SER A 389 -1.93 -23.07 4.89
N LEU A 390 -1.17 -22.27 5.62
CA LEU A 390 -0.13 -21.44 5.01
C LEU A 390 1.00 -22.41 4.67
N LEU A 391 0.89 -23.11 3.54
CA LEU A 391 2.07 -23.84 3.08
C LEU A 391 3.10 -22.79 2.71
N ASP A 392 4.31 -22.98 3.21
CA ASP A 392 5.48 -22.28 2.72
C ASP A 392 5.52 -22.38 1.18
N PRO A 393 6.10 -21.38 0.48
CA PRO A 393 6.22 -21.44 -0.97
C PRO A 393 6.91 -22.74 -1.40
N GLU A 394 6.48 -23.27 -2.53
CA GLU A 394 7.17 -24.40 -3.14
C GLU A 394 8.63 -24.01 -3.43
N PRO A 395 9.57 -24.96 -3.34
CA PRO A 395 10.96 -24.68 -3.67
C PRO A 395 11.07 -24.13 -5.10
N GLU A 396 11.69 -22.95 -5.22
CA GLU A 396 11.93 -22.36 -6.54
C GLU A 396 12.92 -23.22 -7.32
N PRO A 397 12.74 -23.38 -8.65
CA PRO A 397 13.70 -24.08 -9.47
C PRO A 397 15.06 -23.38 -9.37
N SER A 398 16.12 -24.16 -9.13
CA SER A 398 17.49 -23.65 -9.14
C SER A 398 17.84 -23.18 -10.56
N VAL A 399 18.20 -21.92 -10.70
CA VAL A 399 18.66 -21.33 -11.96
C VAL A 399 20.16 -21.08 -11.86
N ASP A 400 20.91 -21.44 -12.91
CA ASP A 400 22.31 -21.05 -13.04
C ASP A 400 22.37 -19.64 -13.66
N PRO A 401 22.66 -18.59 -12.87
CA PRO A 401 22.61 -17.20 -13.35
C PRO A 401 23.61 -16.93 -14.47
N CYS A 402 24.61 -17.79 -14.64
CA CYS A 402 25.63 -17.67 -15.68
C CYS A 402 25.29 -18.47 -16.94
N LYS A 403 24.15 -19.14 -16.98
CA LYS A 403 23.67 -19.91 -18.14
C LYS A 403 22.24 -19.56 -18.56
N THR A 404 21.66 -18.51 -17.99
CA THR A 404 20.26 -18.15 -18.21
C THR A 404 20.09 -16.64 -18.40
N THR A 405 19.26 -16.27 -19.39
CA THR A 405 18.89 -14.87 -19.68
C THR A 405 17.87 -14.34 -18.68
N LEU A 406 17.69 -13.01 -18.60
CA LEU A 406 16.65 -12.40 -17.76
C LEU A 406 15.23 -12.93 -18.07
N SER A 407 15.00 -13.33 -19.32
CA SER A 407 13.77 -13.99 -19.78
C SER A 407 13.71 -15.49 -19.54
N GLY A 408 14.68 -16.08 -18.85
CA GLY A 408 14.69 -17.51 -18.54
C GLY A 408 15.20 -18.40 -19.67
N CYS A 409 15.72 -17.84 -20.75
CA CYS A 409 16.23 -18.61 -21.87
C CYS A 409 17.61 -19.19 -21.57
N ALA A 410 17.82 -20.46 -21.92
CA ALA A 410 19.12 -21.08 -21.77
C ALA A 410 20.15 -20.43 -22.71
N CYS A 411 21.38 -20.24 -22.23
CA CYS A 411 22.48 -19.66 -22.99
C CYS A 411 23.29 -20.72 -23.76
N LYS A 412 23.76 -20.37 -24.97
CA LYS A 412 24.73 -21.20 -25.70
C LYS A 412 26.04 -21.30 -24.93
N ALA A 413 26.55 -22.53 -24.79
CA ALA A 413 27.86 -22.78 -24.17
C ALA A 413 29.03 -22.15 -24.95
N LYS A 414 28.87 -21.93 -26.26
CA LYS A 414 29.84 -21.28 -27.15
C LYS A 414 29.09 -20.46 -28.19
N TRP A 415 29.40 -19.18 -28.30
CA TRP A 415 28.79 -18.27 -29.27
C TRP A 415 29.81 -17.23 -29.76
N ARG A 416 29.45 -16.45 -30.78
CA ARG A 416 30.31 -15.40 -31.36
C ARG A 416 29.55 -14.09 -31.52
N PHE A 417 30.22 -12.99 -31.21
CA PHE A 417 29.73 -11.65 -31.52
C PHE A 417 30.90 -10.77 -31.90
N ASP A 418 30.76 -10.05 -33.01
CA ASP A 418 31.79 -9.19 -33.59
C ASP A 418 33.17 -9.87 -33.70
N GLY A 419 33.19 -11.11 -34.21
CA GLY A 419 34.41 -11.91 -34.38
C GLY A 419 35.02 -12.51 -33.10
N VAL A 420 34.58 -12.07 -31.91
CA VAL A 420 35.04 -12.58 -30.61
C VAL A 420 34.23 -13.81 -30.19
N LYS A 421 34.89 -14.79 -29.56
CA LYS A 421 34.25 -16.00 -29.02
C LYS A 421 33.91 -15.80 -27.54
N TYR A 422 32.70 -16.16 -27.17
CA TYR A 422 32.17 -16.09 -25.82
C TYR A 422 31.62 -17.47 -25.38
N GLY A 423 31.36 -17.65 -24.10
CA GLY A 423 30.77 -18.88 -23.56
C GLY A 423 29.76 -18.57 -22.46
N TYR A 424 28.54 -19.12 -22.60
CA TYR A 424 27.39 -18.79 -21.75
C TYR A 424 27.24 -17.28 -21.56
N CYS A 425 26.92 -16.81 -20.34
CA CYS A 425 26.90 -15.41 -20.00
C CYS A 425 28.33 -14.85 -19.94
N SER A 426 28.62 -13.83 -20.73
CA SER A 426 29.92 -13.17 -20.79
C SER A 426 29.76 -11.68 -21.03
N ARG A 427 30.75 -10.89 -20.59
CA ARG A 427 30.80 -9.47 -20.93
C ARG A 427 31.19 -9.26 -22.39
N VAL A 428 30.43 -8.44 -23.12
CA VAL A 428 30.69 -8.09 -24.52
C VAL A 428 31.41 -6.75 -24.57
N SER A 429 32.61 -6.70 -25.16
CA SER A 429 33.52 -5.55 -25.05
C SER A 429 33.12 -4.29 -25.85
N ASN A 430 32.08 -4.38 -26.68
CA ASN A 430 31.79 -3.41 -27.74
C ASN A 430 30.36 -2.83 -27.66
N GLN A 431 29.66 -3.09 -26.56
CA GLN A 431 28.30 -2.65 -26.34
C GLN A 431 28.33 -1.43 -25.41
N GLU A 432 27.63 -0.35 -25.78
CA GLU A 432 27.34 0.82 -24.91
C GLU A 432 26.37 0.44 -23.79
N VAL A 433 26.69 -0.62 -23.05
CA VAL A 433 25.84 -1.19 -22.01
C VAL A 433 26.66 -1.25 -20.72
N ASP A 434 25.98 -1.30 -19.59
CA ASP A 434 26.63 -1.24 -18.28
C ASP A 434 27.73 -2.32 -18.20
N PRO A 435 28.96 -1.96 -17.77
CA PRO A 435 30.08 -2.91 -17.68
C PRO A 435 29.84 -4.10 -16.73
N ARG A 436 28.79 -4.04 -15.91
CA ARG A 436 28.37 -5.09 -14.97
C ARG A 436 27.43 -6.12 -15.62
N ASP A 437 26.81 -5.78 -16.75
CA ASP A 437 25.94 -6.71 -17.46
C ASP A 437 26.73 -7.79 -18.21
N THR A 438 26.09 -8.94 -18.32
CA THR A 438 26.57 -10.05 -19.14
C THR A 438 25.49 -10.41 -20.14
N PHE A 439 25.92 -10.93 -21.28
CA PHE A 439 25.04 -11.30 -22.37
C PHE A 439 25.33 -12.73 -22.80
N CYS A 440 24.35 -13.36 -23.43
CA CYS A 440 24.56 -14.63 -24.10
C CYS A 440 23.71 -14.73 -25.36
N GLU A 441 24.15 -15.53 -26.32
CA GLU A 441 23.28 -15.98 -27.40
C GLU A 441 22.32 -17.06 -26.87
N ALA A 442 21.02 -16.88 -27.09
CA ALA A 442 20.00 -17.85 -26.70
C ALA A 442 20.25 -19.21 -27.37
N ALA A 443 20.19 -20.29 -26.60
CA ALA A 443 20.44 -21.65 -27.08
C ALA A 443 19.41 -22.11 -28.11
N ASP A 444 18.15 -21.74 -27.90
CA ASP A 444 17.02 -22.03 -28.79
C ASP A 444 16.19 -20.74 -28.97
N PRO A 445 16.55 -19.88 -29.93
CA PRO A 445 15.86 -18.60 -30.16
C PRO A 445 14.35 -18.79 -30.40
N ALA A 446 13.93 -19.88 -31.05
CA ALA A 446 12.53 -20.14 -31.35
C ALA A 446 11.66 -20.42 -30.10
N LYS A 447 12.28 -20.86 -29.00
CA LYS A 447 11.60 -21.05 -27.70
C LYS A 447 11.76 -19.86 -26.77
N CYS A 448 12.59 -18.89 -27.15
CA CYS A 448 12.88 -17.73 -26.34
C CYS A 448 12.01 -16.57 -26.80
N ILE A 449 11.05 -16.18 -25.97
CA ILE A 449 10.03 -15.20 -26.33
C ILE A 449 10.60 -13.83 -26.76
N ASP A 450 11.71 -13.41 -26.18
CA ASP A 450 12.37 -12.14 -26.51
C ASP A 450 13.11 -12.17 -27.86
N CYS A 451 13.34 -13.37 -28.42
CA CYS A 451 14.09 -13.51 -29.67
C CYS A 451 13.24 -13.30 -30.91
N GLY A 452 11.94 -13.60 -30.85
CA GLY A 452 11.12 -13.74 -32.06
C GLY A 452 11.84 -14.58 -33.12
N ASP A 453 11.98 -14.05 -34.33
CA ASP A 453 12.70 -14.68 -35.44
C ASP A 453 14.17 -14.21 -35.60
N VAL A 454 14.71 -13.46 -34.62
CA VAL A 454 16.06 -12.88 -34.70
C VAL A 454 17.14 -13.93 -34.43
N SER A 455 18.15 -13.99 -35.30
CA SER A 455 19.33 -14.85 -35.13
C SER A 455 20.61 -14.15 -35.65
N PRO A 456 21.68 -13.99 -34.84
CA PRO A 456 21.80 -14.46 -33.46
C PRO A 456 20.93 -13.62 -32.50
N CYS A 457 20.21 -14.30 -31.60
CA CYS A 457 19.47 -13.64 -30.54
C CYS A 457 20.37 -13.49 -29.31
N ILE A 458 20.84 -12.28 -29.04
CA ILE A 458 21.72 -11.96 -27.91
C ILE A 458 20.89 -11.24 -26.86
N LEU A 459 20.86 -11.80 -25.66
CA LEU A 459 20.02 -11.32 -24.55
C LEU A 459 20.86 -11.09 -23.30
N THR A 460 20.37 -10.19 -22.44
CA THR A 460 20.97 -9.91 -21.13
C THR A 460 20.78 -11.10 -20.19
N CYS A 461 21.82 -11.43 -19.45
CA CYS A 461 21.86 -12.51 -18.47
C CYS A 461 21.39 -12.09 -17.08
N ILE A 462 20.93 -13.08 -16.32
CA ILE A 462 20.55 -12.89 -14.91
C ILE A 462 21.78 -12.59 -14.05
N GLY A 463 22.92 -13.23 -14.33
CA GLY A 463 24.17 -12.99 -13.59
C GLY A 463 24.83 -11.65 -13.89
N THR A 464 25.80 -11.28 -13.04
CA THR A 464 26.70 -10.14 -13.27
C THR A 464 28.05 -10.62 -13.80
N SER A 465 28.84 -9.71 -14.36
CA SER A 465 30.22 -10.02 -14.77
C SER A 465 31.09 -10.48 -13.60
N ALA A 466 30.85 -9.93 -12.40
CA ALA A 466 31.52 -10.36 -11.16
C ALA A 466 31.26 -11.84 -10.81
N LEU A 467 30.08 -12.36 -11.18
CA LEU A 467 29.69 -13.75 -10.92
C LEU A 467 30.14 -14.71 -12.02
N CYS A 468 29.98 -14.30 -13.28
CA CYS A 468 30.04 -15.23 -14.42
C CYS A 468 31.36 -15.22 -15.18
N ASP A 469 32.15 -14.15 -15.08
CA ASP A 469 33.44 -14.16 -15.74
C ASP A 469 34.39 -15.12 -14.98
N PRO A 470 35.10 -16.01 -15.69
CA PRO A 470 36.12 -16.85 -15.06
C PRO A 470 37.11 -15.94 -14.35
N PRO A 471 37.66 -16.34 -13.19
CA PRO A 471 38.43 -15.46 -12.30
C PRO A 471 39.71 -14.95 -12.98
N ARG A 472 39.57 -13.90 -13.80
CA ARG A 472 40.67 -13.21 -14.47
C ARG A 472 41.25 -12.24 -13.46
N ARG A 473 42.13 -12.78 -12.60
CA ARG A 473 42.64 -12.15 -11.37
C ARG A 473 41.50 -11.84 -10.41
N ARG A 474 41.61 -12.32 -9.17
CA ARG A 474 40.79 -11.79 -8.08
C ARG A 474 40.99 -10.27 -8.08
N VAL A 475 40.02 -9.52 -8.60
CA VAL A 475 39.84 -8.14 -8.19
C VAL A 475 39.82 -8.26 -6.67
N LYS A 476 40.76 -7.58 -6.00
CA LYS A 476 40.81 -7.54 -4.54
C LYS A 476 39.36 -7.38 -4.09
N PRO A 477 38.85 -8.20 -3.15
CA PRO A 477 37.51 -7.98 -2.62
C PRO A 477 37.40 -6.47 -2.35
N PRO A 478 36.26 -5.84 -2.71
CA PRO A 478 36.09 -4.41 -2.51
C PRO A 478 36.60 -4.09 -1.10
N PRO A 479 37.39 -3.01 -0.96
CA PRO A 479 38.01 -2.67 0.33
C PRO A 479 36.93 -2.82 1.41
N PRO A 480 37.27 -3.43 2.56
CA PRO A 480 36.30 -3.62 3.63
C PRO A 480 35.56 -2.31 3.83
N TRP A 481 34.23 -2.39 3.83
CA TRP A 481 33.35 -1.22 3.92
C TRP A 481 33.92 -0.27 4.96
N PRO A 482 34.00 1.05 4.66
CA PRO A 482 34.44 2.02 5.65
C PRO A 482 33.67 1.77 6.95
N PRO A 483 34.33 1.90 8.12
CA PRO A 483 33.69 1.65 9.40
C PRO A 483 32.35 2.36 9.42
N ILE A 484 31.28 1.59 9.68
CA ILE A 484 29.92 2.10 9.82
C ILE A 484 30.02 3.32 10.74
N ALA A 485 29.67 4.50 10.23
CA ALA A 485 29.53 5.66 11.09
C ALA A 485 28.56 5.25 12.21
N PRO A 486 28.91 5.46 13.50
CA PRO A 486 28.05 5.04 14.59
C PRO A 486 26.64 5.53 14.30
N SER A 487 25.67 4.61 14.31
CA SER A 487 24.27 4.95 14.07
C SER A 487 23.93 6.18 14.91
N PRO A 488 23.31 7.22 14.34
CA PRO A 488 22.88 8.35 15.13
C PRO A 488 22.07 7.80 16.32
N PRO A 489 22.21 8.39 17.53
CA PRO A 489 21.44 7.95 18.68
C PRO A 489 19.97 7.83 18.27
N PRO A 490 19.24 6.79 18.72
CA PRO A 490 17.82 6.66 18.43
C PRO A 490 17.14 8.00 18.68
N ALA A 491 16.30 8.45 17.75
CA ALA A 491 15.51 9.65 17.98
C ALA A 491 14.78 9.47 19.33
N PRO A 492 14.78 10.49 20.20
CA PRO A 492 14.02 10.41 21.43
C PRO A 492 12.58 10.05 21.08
N ALA A 493 11.99 9.11 21.83
CA ALA A 493 10.63 8.66 21.58
C ALA A 493 9.72 9.89 21.40
N PRO A 494 8.85 9.91 20.37
CA PRO A 494 8.00 11.06 20.11
C PRO A 494 7.23 11.44 21.38
N PRO A 495 7.09 12.74 21.68
CA PRO A 495 6.37 13.17 22.87
C PRO A 495 4.97 12.54 22.86
N PRO A 496 4.45 12.10 24.02
CA PRO A 496 3.15 11.47 24.08
C PRO A 496 2.10 12.37 23.40
N PRO A 497 1.17 11.81 22.61
CA PRO A 497 0.16 12.59 21.93
C PRO A 497 -0.55 13.51 22.92
N LYS A 498 -0.73 14.78 22.55
CA LYS A 498 -1.49 15.73 23.38
C LYS A 498 -2.85 15.11 23.70
N ALA A 499 -3.20 15.04 24.98
CA ALA A 499 -4.50 14.53 25.40
C ALA A 499 -5.60 15.35 24.72
N ILE A 500 -6.50 14.67 24.02
CA ILE A 500 -7.64 15.31 23.39
C ILE A 500 -8.72 15.52 24.47
N PRO A 501 -9.33 16.71 24.57
CA PRO A 501 -10.41 16.95 25.54
C PRO A 501 -11.58 15.97 25.30
N PRO A 502 -12.17 15.38 26.36
CA PRO A 502 -13.27 14.42 26.22
C PRO A 502 -14.46 14.92 25.41
N GLU A 503 -14.78 16.21 25.49
CA GLU A 503 -15.84 16.87 24.71
C GLU A 503 -15.55 16.89 23.21
N CYS A 504 -14.29 16.82 22.79
CA CYS A 504 -13.92 16.67 21.40
C CYS A 504 -14.06 15.22 20.91
N MET A 505 -14.27 14.25 21.81
CA MET A 505 -14.43 12.83 21.48
C MET A 505 -15.88 12.40 21.30
N VAL A 506 -16.84 13.32 21.44
CA VAL A 506 -18.27 13.04 21.35
C VAL A 506 -18.96 14.04 20.43
N ALA A 507 -19.88 13.55 19.61
CA ALA A 507 -20.75 14.39 18.81
C ALA A 507 -21.83 15.05 19.69
N ASN A 508 -22.49 16.09 19.16
CA ASN A 508 -23.52 16.84 19.88
C ASN A 508 -24.75 15.99 20.25
N ASN A 509 -24.94 14.84 19.59
CA ASN A 509 -25.97 13.87 19.94
C ASN A 509 -25.54 12.87 21.04
N GLY A 510 -24.36 13.07 21.65
CA GLY A 510 -23.79 12.21 22.69
C GLY A 510 -23.13 10.94 22.16
N CYS A 511 -23.10 10.72 20.84
CA CYS A 511 -22.44 9.56 20.29
C CYS A 511 -20.92 9.70 20.28
N PRO A 512 -20.18 8.61 20.57
CA PRO A 512 -18.73 8.63 20.47
C PRO A 512 -18.29 8.89 19.03
N CYS A 513 -17.33 9.79 18.88
CA CYS A 513 -16.61 10.02 17.64
C CYS A 513 -15.51 8.97 17.49
N ARG A 514 -15.21 8.59 16.24
CA ARG A 514 -14.06 7.75 15.95
C ARG A 514 -12.76 8.48 16.29
N PRO A 515 -11.79 7.79 16.91
CA PRO A 515 -10.52 8.39 17.28
C PRO A 515 -9.67 8.79 16.07
N LEU A 516 -9.90 8.16 14.92
CA LEU A 516 -9.35 8.55 13.63
C LEU A 516 -10.36 8.23 12.52
N TRP A 517 -10.49 9.10 11.54
CA TRP A 517 -11.35 8.91 10.39
C TRP A 517 -10.87 9.73 9.19
N ILE A 518 -11.34 9.38 7.99
CA ILE A 518 -10.94 10.02 6.74
C ILE A 518 -11.97 11.09 6.38
N GLY A 519 -11.53 12.33 6.21
CA GLY A 519 -12.32 13.44 5.69
C GLY A 519 -11.76 13.89 4.35
N GLY A 520 -12.61 14.03 3.33
CA GLY A 520 -12.13 14.41 1.98
C GLY A 520 -11.26 13.33 1.32
N TYR A 521 -10.32 13.75 0.46
CA TYR A 521 -9.39 12.85 -0.25
C TYR A 521 -8.08 12.73 0.55
N LYS A 522 -7.93 11.64 1.32
CA LYS A 522 -6.70 11.22 2.04
C LYS A 522 -6.30 12.00 3.30
N GLU A 523 -7.13 12.91 3.81
CA GLU A 523 -6.82 13.60 5.06
C GLU A 523 -7.41 12.87 6.27
N PHE A 524 -6.60 12.76 7.31
CA PHE A 524 -6.94 12.08 8.54
C PHE A 524 -7.29 13.06 9.64
N TYR A 525 -8.42 12.78 10.27
CA TYR A 525 -8.98 13.61 11.31
C TYR A 525 -9.19 12.80 12.58
N ARG A 526 -8.90 13.42 13.72
CA ARG A 526 -9.15 12.82 15.04
C ARG A 526 -10.42 13.39 15.63
N TYR A 527 -11.34 12.52 16.02
CA TYR A 527 -12.60 12.89 16.67
C TYR A 527 -13.29 14.10 16.00
N CYS A 528 -13.63 15.16 16.72
CA CYS A 528 -14.22 16.37 16.16
C CYS A 528 -13.21 17.21 15.36
N ALA A 529 -13.44 17.35 14.05
CA ALA A 529 -12.62 18.14 13.15
C ALA A 529 -13.45 18.89 12.09
N ASN A 530 -12.80 19.71 11.25
CA ASN A 530 -13.47 20.52 10.23
C ASN A 530 -12.82 20.33 8.86
N PRO A 531 -12.97 19.14 8.24
CA PRO A 531 -12.27 18.81 7.00
C PRO A 531 -12.67 19.64 5.79
N ASN A 532 -13.87 20.20 5.79
CA ASN A 532 -14.46 20.94 4.68
C ASN A 532 -14.51 22.45 4.95
N ASN A 533 -13.86 22.92 6.01
CA ASN A 533 -13.90 24.31 6.47
C ASN A 533 -15.34 24.88 6.56
N ASP A 534 -16.31 24.07 6.99
CA ASP A 534 -17.74 24.44 7.02
C ASP A 534 -18.03 25.42 8.15
N ASN A 535 -17.80 26.71 7.89
CA ASN A 535 -18.14 27.83 8.78
C ASN A 535 -17.63 27.65 10.23
N GLY A 536 -16.49 26.97 10.39
CA GLY A 536 -15.89 26.66 11.69
C GLY A 536 -16.59 25.58 12.51
N ARG A 537 -17.63 24.92 11.99
CA ARG A 537 -18.31 23.83 12.69
C ARG A 537 -17.51 22.55 12.61
N LEU A 538 -17.21 21.99 13.77
CA LEU A 538 -16.62 20.66 13.85
C LEU A 538 -17.70 19.59 13.66
N TRP A 539 -17.31 18.51 13.00
CA TRP A 539 -18.06 17.27 12.92
C TRP A 539 -17.09 16.10 13.04
N CYS A 540 -17.63 14.92 13.30
CA CYS A 540 -16.81 13.71 13.39
C CYS A 540 -17.51 12.55 12.70
N GLN A 541 -16.73 11.54 12.33
CA GLN A 541 -17.28 10.24 12.03
C GLN A 541 -17.73 9.55 13.33
N LEU A 542 -18.95 9.03 13.38
CA LEU A 542 -19.49 8.32 14.53
C LEU A 542 -18.92 6.90 14.63
N ASP A 543 -18.62 6.49 15.85
CA ASP A 543 -18.26 5.12 16.18
C ASP A 543 -19.45 4.16 16.01
N THR A 544 -19.17 2.91 15.66
CA THR A 544 -20.22 1.89 15.39
C THR A 544 -21.02 1.52 16.63
N SER A 545 -20.51 1.81 17.83
CA SER A 545 -21.24 1.64 19.10
C SER A 545 -22.39 2.64 19.31
N CYS A 546 -22.47 3.71 18.52
CA CYS A 546 -23.52 4.73 18.64
C CYS A 546 -24.93 4.14 18.41
N PRO A 547 -25.88 4.30 19.36
CA PRO A 547 -27.24 3.82 19.20
C PRO A 547 -27.93 4.49 17.99
N GLY A 548 -28.29 3.68 16.99
CA GLY A 548 -28.91 4.18 15.75
C GLY A 548 -27.95 4.55 14.63
N TRP A 549 -26.65 4.20 14.78
CA TRP A 549 -25.70 4.22 13.68
C TRP A 549 -26.25 3.48 12.46
N LYS A 550 -26.12 4.09 11.29
CA LYS A 550 -26.53 3.49 10.01
C LYS A 550 -25.46 3.73 8.97
N ALA A 551 -24.99 2.64 8.39
CA ALA A 551 -23.96 2.59 7.37
C ALA A 551 -24.28 3.32 6.05
N LEU A 552 -25.32 4.16 5.95
CA LEU A 552 -25.66 4.85 4.71
C LEU A 552 -26.20 6.27 4.92
N THR A 553 -26.50 6.69 6.16
CA THR A 553 -27.17 7.98 6.43
C THR A 553 -26.70 8.71 7.69
N GLY A 554 -25.83 8.10 8.51
CA GLY A 554 -25.46 8.62 9.83
C GLY A 554 -24.02 8.32 10.19
N PHE A 555 -23.11 8.49 9.23
CA PHE A 555 -21.68 8.32 9.50
C PHE A 555 -21.07 9.50 10.20
N SER A 556 -21.64 10.69 10.03
CA SER A 556 -21.14 11.90 10.64
C SER A 556 -22.20 12.57 11.48
N ALA A 557 -21.75 13.24 12.53
CA ALA A 557 -22.59 14.16 13.28
C ALA A 557 -21.77 15.40 13.62
N PHE A 558 -22.46 16.53 13.67
CA PHE A 558 -21.87 17.76 14.18
C PHE A 558 -21.50 17.58 15.65
N CYS A 559 -20.35 18.12 16.01
CA CYS A 559 -19.92 18.24 17.39
C CYS A 559 -20.58 19.45 18.06
N ASP A 560 -20.33 19.62 19.36
CA ASP A 560 -20.86 20.77 20.10
C ASP A 560 -20.41 22.08 19.43
N ALA A 561 -21.35 22.99 19.19
CA ALA A 561 -21.13 24.23 18.45
C ALA A 561 -20.16 25.21 19.16
N ARG A 562 -19.83 24.97 20.43
CA ARG A 562 -18.84 25.75 21.19
C ARG A 562 -17.41 25.29 20.91
N LEU A 563 -17.23 24.10 20.36
CA LEU A 563 -15.92 23.56 20.01
C LEU A 563 -15.41 24.23 18.73
N ASN A 564 -14.09 24.37 18.64
CA ASN A 564 -13.44 24.90 17.45
C ASN A 564 -12.11 24.17 17.19
N VAL A 565 -11.58 24.41 16.00
CA VAL A 565 -10.36 23.80 15.46
C VAL A 565 -9.18 23.93 16.43
N THR A 566 -9.00 25.11 17.03
CA THR A 566 -7.87 25.39 17.94
C THR A 566 -7.98 24.58 19.24
N TYR A 567 -9.21 24.31 19.68
CA TYR A 567 -9.49 23.59 20.92
C TYR A 567 -9.32 22.08 20.78
N CYS A 568 -9.89 21.49 19.73
CA CYS A 568 -9.90 20.04 19.54
C CYS A 568 -8.63 19.48 18.88
N GLY A 569 -7.84 20.33 18.21
CA GLY A 569 -6.65 19.92 17.46
C GLY A 569 -7.06 19.24 16.16
N THR A 570 -6.85 19.89 15.02
CA THR A 570 -7.54 19.49 13.78
C THR A 570 -6.81 18.52 12.89
N GLU A 571 -5.51 18.34 13.07
CA GLU A 571 -4.72 17.48 12.20
C GLU A 571 -3.87 16.59 13.09
N LEU A 572 -3.71 15.32 12.69
CA LEU A 572 -2.52 14.59 13.10
C LEU A 572 -1.33 15.53 12.86
N PRO A 573 -0.42 15.74 13.82
CA PRO A 573 0.84 16.37 13.48
C PRO A 573 1.37 15.58 12.30
N LYS A 574 1.56 16.25 11.14
CA LYS A 574 2.63 15.83 10.23
C LYS A 574 3.85 15.61 11.14
N GLY A 575 4.61 14.53 10.92
CA GLY A 575 5.71 14.11 11.78
C GLY A 575 6.52 15.32 12.32
N PRO A 576 7.13 15.22 13.52
CA PRO A 576 7.79 16.35 14.16
C PRO A 576 8.62 17.12 13.13
N PRO A 577 8.46 18.47 13.02
CA PRO A 577 9.19 19.24 12.03
C PRO A 577 10.66 18.87 12.14
N ALA A 578 11.28 18.58 11.00
CA ALA A 578 12.70 18.20 10.93
C ALA A 578 13.51 19.07 11.90
N ALA A 579 14.34 18.42 12.72
CA ALA A 579 15.09 19.10 13.77
C ALA A 579 15.73 20.37 13.19
N PRO A 580 15.62 21.54 13.85
CA PRO A 580 16.10 22.80 13.31
C PRO A 580 17.55 22.64 12.87
N GLN A 581 17.80 22.86 11.58
CA GLN A 581 19.12 22.69 10.98
C GLN A 581 20.14 23.47 11.81
N THR A 582 21.08 22.77 12.45
CA THR A 582 22.26 23.42 13.00
C THR A 582 22.98 24.10 11.84
N PRO A 583 23.29 25.41 11.92
CA PRO A 583 23.94 26.11 10.83
C PRO A 583 25.22 25.37 10.46
N SER A 584 25.27 24.89 9.22
CA SER A 584 26.39 24.12 8.69
C SER A 584 27.65 24.95 8.84
N VAL A 585 28.61 24.46 9.63
CA VAL A 585 29.94 25.05 9.72
C VAL A 585 30.57 24.85 8.36
N VAL A 586 30.55 25.89 7.54
CA VAL A 586 31.23 25.93 6.24
C VAL A 586 32.70 25.60 6.50
N ALA A 587 33.10 24.37 6.18
CA ALA A 587 34.50 23.99 6.19
C ALA A 587 35.24 24.86 5.14
N PRO A 588 36.38 25.47 5.49
CA PRO A 588 37.11 26.30 4.55
C PRO A 588 37.61 25.43 3.38
N HIS A 589 37.24 25.82 2.16
CA HIS A 589 37.76 25.25 0.93
C HIS A 589 39.30 25.35 0.91
N ASN A 590 39.97 24.20 0.97
CA ASN A 590 41.40 24.12 0.70
C ASN A 590 41.66 24.21 -0.80
N MET A 591 42.30 25.32 -1.16
CA MET A 591 43.24 25.56 -2.25
C MET A 591 43.61 24.36 -3.13
N MET A 592 43.32 24.49 -4.42
CA MET A 592 44.01 23.82 -5.52
C MET A 592 45.54 24.06 -5.42
N LEU A 593 46.30 22.97 -5.35
CA LEU A 593 47.72 22.98 -5.70
C LEU A 593 47.86 22.57 -7.16
N VAL A 594 48.21 23.55 -7.99
CA VAL A 594 48.77 23.34 -9.33
C VAL A 594 50.18 22.78 -9.17
N ARG A 595 50.43 21.60 -9.72
CA ARG A 595 51.66 21.24 -10.44
C ARG A 595 51.41 20.09 -11.39
#